data_AF-A0AAV5RZR7-F1
#
_entry.id   AF-A0AAV5RZR7-F1
#
_cell.length_a   1.000
_cell.length_b   1.000
_cell.length_c   1.000
_cell.angle_alpha   90.00
_cell.angle_beta   90.00
_cell.angle_gamma   90.00
#
_symmetry.space_group_name_H-M   'P 1'
#
loop_
_entity.id
_entity.type
_entity.pdbx_description
1 polymer ?
#
loop_
_entity_poly.entity_id
_entity_poly.type
_entity_poly.pdbx_seq_one_letter_code
_entity_poly.pdbx_strand_id
1 'polypeptide(L)'
;MRDHVQPIHYDPATVKKLTREIAVACCIGAVQGALISITTGLILRRVSTVYRNVRMQVRVFYHCSWISMGAVFRADKQLLIFQNNYYANEMKRRSKILDEAADRGVFLEEDFISDSVTHNKG
;
A
#
# COMPACT_ATOMS: atom_id res chain seq x y z
N MET A 1 -30.42 8.72 -3.58
CA MET A 1 -29.50 9.48 -4.45
C MET A 1 -28.16 8.76 -4.41
N ARG A 2 -27.50 8.59 -5.57
CA ARG A 2 -26.23 7.86 -5.65
C ARG A 2 -25.13 8.81 -5.21
N ASP A 3 -24.50 8.54 -4.07
CA ASP A 3 -23.30 9.22 -3.61
C ASP A 3 -22.20 9.04 -4.66
N HIS A 4 -22.02 10.05 -5.52
CA HIS A 4 -20.83 10.20 -6.33
C HIS A 4 -19.72 10.73 -5.41
N VAL A 5 -19.13 9.82 -4.64
CA VAL A 5 -17.81 10.03 -4.04
C VAL A 5 -16.85 10.27 -5.20
N GLN A 6 -16.57 11.54 -5.50
CA GLN A 6 -15.64 11.89 -6.56
C GLN A 6 -14.30 11.20 -6.23
N PRO A 7 -13.66 10.54 -7.21
CA PRO A 7 -12.38 9.89 -6.96
C PRO A 7 -11.39 10.97 -6.53
N ILE A 8 -10.83 10.80 -5.33
CA ILE A 8 -9.71 11.58 -4.81
C ILE A 8 -8.73 11.76 -5.98
N HIS A 9 -8.55 12.99 -6.45
CA HIS A 9 -7.70 13.28 -7.59
C HIS A 9 -6.26 13.01 -7.17
N TYR A 10 -5.79 11.78 -7.42
CA TYR A 10 -4.45 11.35 -7.08
C TYR A 10 -3.47 12.11 -7.97
N ASP A 11 -2.66 12.97 -7.36
CA ASP A 11 -1.54 13.60 -8.05
C ASP A 11 -0.63 12.49 -8.65
N PRO A 12 -0.43 12.47 -9.98
CA PRO A 12 0.33 11.41 -10.64
C PRO A 12 1.77 11.31 -10.13
N ALA A 13 2.35 12.40 -9.62
CA ALA A 13 3.68 12.37 -9.01
C ALA A 13 3.70 11.57 -7.70
N THR A 14 2.61 11.61 -6.93
CA THR A 14 2.44 10.87 -5.68
C THR A 14 2.23 9.38 -5.94
N VAL A 15 1.44 9.03 -6.96
CA VAL A 15 1.25 7.63 -7.39
C VAL A 15 2.57 7.03 -7.88
N LYS A 16 3.36 7.77 -8.67
CA LYS A 16 4.66 7.29 -9.17
C LYS A 16 5.66 6.99 -8.05
N LYS A 17 5.68 7.82 -6.99
CA LYS A 17 6.49 7.57 -5.79
C LYS A 17 5.99 6.31 -5.06
N LEU A 18 4.68 6.19 -4.88
CA LEU A 18 4.07 5.03 -4.23
C LEU A 18 4.41 3.72 -4.95
N THR A 19 4.23 3.66 -6.28
CA THR A 19 4.55 2.46 -7.06
C THR A 19 6.03 2.08 -6.94
N ARG A 20 6.93 3.07 -6.89
CA ARG A 20 8.36 2.83 -6.70
C ARG A 20 8.66 2.25 -5.32
N GLU A 21 8.07 2.82 -4.26
CA GLU A 21 8.25 2.32 -2.89
C GLU A 21 7.68 0.92 -2.71
N ILE A 22 6.48 0.67 -3.22
CA ILE A 22 5.85 -0.67 -3.19
C ILE A 22 6.70 -1.67 -3.96
N ALA A 23 7.23 -1.31 -5.14
CA ALA A 23 8.10 -2.19 -5.91
C ALA A 23 9.35 -2.58 -5.12
N VAL A 24 10.01 -1.62 -4.46
CA VAL A 24 11.17 -1.89 -3.59
C VAL A 24 10.78 -2.77 -2.40
N ALA A 25 9.66 -2.48 -1.74
CA ALA A 25 9.17 -3.29 -0.62
C ALA A 25 8.82 -4.72 -1.04
N CYS A 26 8.20 -4.89 -2.22
CA CYS A 26 7.95 -6.19 -2.84
C CYS A 26 9.24 -6.96 -3.07
N CYS A 27 10.29 -6.34 -3.63
CA CYS A 27 11.58 -7.00 -3.83
C CYS A 27 12.19 -7.47 -2.51
N ILE A 28 12.17 -6.63 -1.46
CA ILE A 28 12.68 -7.00 -0.13
C ILE A 28 11.87 -8.17 0.44
N GLY A 29 10.54 -8.12 0.32
CA GLY A 29 9.64 -9.19 0.75
C GLY A 29 9.86 -10.50 -0.02
N ALA A 30 10.09 -10.42 -1.33
CA ALA A 30 10.38 -11.58 -2.17
C ALA A 30 11.71 -12.25 -1.76
N VAL A 31 12.75 -11.47 -1.46
CA VAL A 31 14.03 -12.00 -0.96
C VAL A 31 13.84 -12.68 0.40
N GLN A 32 13.07 -12.07 1.31
CA GLN A 32 12.75 -12.68 2.61
C GLN A 32 11.96 -13.99 2.44
N GLY A 33 10.96 -14.00 1.56
CA GLY A 33 10.20 -15.21 1.22
C GLY A 33 11.06 -16.29 0.57
N ALA A 34 12.00 -15.90 -0.29
CA ALA A 34 12.95 -16.83 -0.92
C ALA A 34 13.84 -17.51 0.12
N LEU A 35 14.42 -16.74 1.04
CA LEU A 35 15.23 -17.28 2.15
C LEU A 35 14.44 -18.27 3.00
N ILE A 36 13.23 -17.89 3.42
CA ILE A 36 12.34 -18.78 4.19
C ILE A 36 12.06 -20.07 3.40
N SER A 37 11.73 -19.95 2.12
CA SER A 37 11.40 -21.10 1.28
C SER A 37 12.58 -22.07 1.11
N ILE A 38 13.81 -21.56 0.96
CA ILE A 38 15.02 -22.37 0.80
C ILE A 38 15.35 -23.09 2.11
N THR A 39 15.37 -22.35 3.23
CA THR A 39 15.66 -22.92 4.55
C THR A 39 14.63 -23.99 4.90
N THR A 40 13.34 -23.69 4.71
CA THR A 40 12.25 -24.63 5.02
C THR A 40 12.28 -25.82 4.05
N GLY A 41 12.58 -25.61 2.77
CA GLY A 41 12.76 -26.69 1.79
C GLY A 41 13.91 -27.64 2.11
N LEU A 42 15.05 -27.14 2.62
CA LEU A 42 16.18 -27.96 3.07
C LEU A 42 15.82 -28.81 4.29
N ILE A 43 15.10 -28.24 5.26
CA ILE A 43 14.62 -28.94 6.45
C ILE A 43 13.63 -30.04 6.06
N LEU A 44 12.63 -29.71 5.23
CA LEU A 44 11.63 -30.70 4.77
C LEU A 44 12.27 -31.84 3.98
N ARG A 45 13.31 -31.56 3.19
CA ARG A 45 14.04 -32.61 2.47
C ARG A 45 14.73 -33.60 3.42
N ARG A 46 15.13 -33.16 4.62
CA ARG A 46 15.81 -34.00 5.62
C ARG A 46 14.84 -34.78 6.50
N VAL A 47 13.70 -34.16 6.85
CA VAL A 47 12.76 -34.72 7.84
C VAL A 47 11.57 -35.46 7.20
N SER A 48 11.08 -35.01 6.03
CA SER A 48 9.85 -35.55 5.42
C SER A 48 10.15 -36.45 4.23
N THR A 49 9.76 -37.73 4.34
CA THR A 49 9.78 -38.70 3.24
C THR A 49 8.82 -38.32 2.12
N VAL A 50 7.70 -37.67 2.45
CA VAL A 50 6.72 -37.16 1.48
C VAL A 50 7.37 -36.10 0.60
N TYR A 51 8.01 -35.09 1.18
CA TYR A 51 8.67 -34.03 0.41
C TYR A 51 9.84 -34.54 -0.46
N ARG A 52 10.48 -35.64 -0.02
CA ARG A 52 11.53 -36.32 -0.78
C ARG A 52 11.00 -36.99 -2.06
N ASN A 53 9.78 -37.54 -2.03
CA ASN A 53 9.19 -38.30 -3.13
C ASN A 53 8.32 -37.44 -4.09
N VAL A 54 8.08 -36.19 -3.73
CA VAL A 54 7.26 -35.26 -4.51
C VAL A 54 7.97 -34.79 -5.79
N ARG A 55 7.19 -34.67 -6.88
CA ARG A 55 7.65 -34.19 -8.21
C ARG A 55 8.18 -32.76 -8.17
N MET A 56 9.09 -32.43 -9.09
CA MET A 56 9.72 -31.10 -9.22
C MET A 56 8.71 -29.94 -9.24
N GLN A 57 7.57 -30.10 -9.92
CA GLN A 57 6.53 -29.06 -10.05
C GLN A 57 6.02 -28.57 -8.69
N VAL A 58 5.76 -29.47 -7.74
CA VAL A 58 5.24 -29.11 -6.42
C VAL A 58 6.30 -28.41 -5.57
N ARG A 59 7.59 -28.75 -5.75
CA ARG A 59 8.69 -28.05 -5.09
C ARG A 59 8.79 -26.61 -5.57
N VAL A 60 8.71 -26.39 -6.88
CA VAL A 60 8.70 -25.04 -7.46
C VAL A 60 7.48 -24.26 -6.97
N PHE A 61 6.30 -24.88 -6.93
CA PHE A 61 5.09 -24.24 -6.39
C PHE A 61 5.28 -23.78 -4.95
N TYR A 62 5.84 -24.64 -4.08
CA TYR A 62 6.11 -24.30 -2.69
C TYR A 62 7.02 -23.08 -2.55
N HIS A 63 8.11 -23.01 -3.32
CA HIS A 63 9.00 -21.86 -3.32
C HIS A 63 8.29 -20.59 -3.82
N CYS A 64 7.55 -20.68 -4.93
CA CYS A 64 6.76 -19.56 -5.44
C CYS A 64 5.73 -19.07 -4.43
N SER A 65 5.02 -19.95 -3.73
CA SER A 65 4.04 -19.56 -2.71
C SER A 65 4.69 -18.72 -1.60
N TRP A 66 5.84 -19.12 -1.09
CA TRP A 66 6.55 -18.37 -0.05
C TRP A 66 7.12 -17.04 -0.54
N ILE A 67 7.67 -17.00 -1.75
CA ILE A 67 8.19 -15.76 -2.36
C ILE A 67 7.03 -14.77 -2.57
N SER A 68 5.94 -15.21 -3.18
CA SER A 68 4.76 -14.38 -3.41
C SER A 68 4.15 -13.87 -2.10
N MET A 69 4.03 -14.74 -1.10
CA MET A 69 3.52 -14.36 0.22
C MET A 69 4.42 -13.31 0.88
N GLY A 70 5.74 -13.48 0.83
CA GLY A 70 6.70 -12.52 1.38
C GLY A 70 6.63 -11.15 0.69
N ALA A 71 6.50 -11.14 -0.64
CA ALA A 71 6.37 -9.91 -1.43
C ALA A 71 5.09 -9.15 -1.08
N VAL A 72 3.94 -9.83 -1.10
CA VAL A 72 2.63 -9.23 -0.79
C VAL A 72 2.59 -8.70 0.64
N PHE A 73 3.07 -9.47 1.61
CA PHE A 73 3.04 -9.06 3.02
C PHE A 73 3.82 -7.77 3.30
N ARG A 74 4.97 -7.58 2.64
CA ARG A 74 5.75 -6.33 2.75
C ARG A 74 5.10 -5.18 2.00
N ALA A 75 4.53 -5.43 0.82
CA ALA A 75 3.81 -4.44 0.04
C ALA A 75 2.60 -3.88 0.80
N ASP A 76 1.77 -4.74 1.38
CA ASP A 76 0.58 -4.34 2.13
C ASP A 76 0.93 -3.47 3.34
N LYS A 77 1.99 -3.81 4.07
CA LYS A 77 2.48 -2.98 5.17
C LYS A 77 2.93 -1.60 4.71
N GLN A 78 3.67 -1.54 3.60
CA GLN A 78 4.12 -0.26 3.04
C GLN A 78 2.92 0.59 2.59
N LEU A 79 1.92 -0.05 2.00
CA LEU A 79 0.69 0.60 1.55
C LEU A 79 -0.11 1.19 2.73
N LEU A 80 -0.27 0.44 3.83
CA LEU A 80 -0.94 0.94 5.03
C LEU A 80 -0.21 2.15 5.65
N ILE A 81 1.12 2.10 5.72
CA ILE A 81 1.93 3.23 6.21
C ILE A 81 1.73 4.45 5.31
N PHE A 82 1.75 4.25 4.00
CA PHE A 82 1.54 5.32 3.04
C PHE A 82 0.14 5.94 3.18
N GLN A 83 -0.91 5.13 3.28
CA GLN A 83 -2.27 5.62 3.51
C GLN A 83 -2.35 6.46 4.79
N ASN A 84 -1.80 5.97 5.90
CA ASN A 84 -1.82 6.71 7.16
C ASN A 84 -1.10 8.07 7.06
N ASN A 85 0.09 8.09 6.43
CA ASN A 85 0.83 9.32 6.19
C ASN A 85 0.08 10.29 5.26
N TYR A 86 -0.58 9.77 4.24
CA TYR A 86 -1.39 10.56 3.32
C TYR A 86 -2.56 11.22 4.05
N TYR A 87 -3.36 10.45 4.80
CA TYR A 87 -4.46 10.98 5.60
C TYR A 87 -3.98 12.02 6.62
N ALA A 88 -2.87 11.77 7.31
CA ALA A 88 -2.31 12.74 8.26
C ALA A 88 -1.90 14.05 7.59
N ASN A 89 -1.31 13.99 6.38
CA ASN A 89 -0.94 15.18 5.61
C ASN A 89 -2.16 15.92 5.07
N GLU A 90 -3.19 15.20 4.64
CA GLU A 90 -4.42 15.79 4.15
C GLU A 90 -5.19 16.50 5.27
N MET A 91 -5.27 15.90 6.46
CA MET A 91 -5.86 16.54 7.65
C MET A 91 -5.11 17.82 8.02
N LYS A 92 -3.77 17.82 8.00
CA LYS A 92 -2.97 19.04 8.22
C LYS A 92 -3.16 20.09 7.15
N ARG A 93 -3.36 19.69 5.89
CA ARG A 93 -3.66 20.63 4.80
C ARG A 93 -5.01 21.28 5.02
N ARG A 94 -6.03 20.50 5.41
CA ARG A 94 -7.37 20.99 5.71
C ARG A 94 -7.36 21.93 6.92
N SER A 95 -6.65 21.59 8.00
CA SER A 95 -6.56 22.46 9.18
C SER A 95 -5.93 23.81 8.87
N LYS A 96 -4.87 23.86 8.05
CA LYS A 96 -4.24 25.13 7.65
C LYS A 96 -5.17 26.04 6.84
N ILE A 97 -5.98 25.46 5.97
CA ILE A 97 -6.97 26.22 5.16
C ILE A 97 -8.07 26.77 6.08
N LEU A 98 -8.51 25.98 7.05
CA LEU A 98 -9.49 26.41 8.05
C LEU A 98 -8.95 27.57 8.90
N ASP A 99 -7.70 27.47 9.37
CA ASP A 99 -7.04 28.53 10.13
C ASP A 99 -6.89 29.82 9.30
N GLU A 100 -6.47 29.71 8.03
CA GLU A 100 -6.34 30.86 7.13
C GLU A 100 -7.69 31.52 6.80
N ALA A 101 -8.78 30.73 6.74
CA ALA A 101 -10.13 31.24 6.55
C ALA A 101 -10.67 31.94 7.82
N ALA A 102 -10.38 31.37 8.99
CA ALA A 102 -10.70 31.96 10.29
C ALA A 102 -9.97 33.30 10.49
N ASP A 103 -8.68 33.38 10.13
CA ASP A 103 -7.88 34.61 10.17
C ASP A 103 -8.42 35.70 9.23
N ARG A 104 -9.10 35.30 8.14
CA ARG A 104 -9.78 36.22 7.20
C ARG A 104 -11.20 36.59 7.62
N GLY A 105 -11.67 36.13 8.78
CA GLY A 105 -13.00 36.40 9.29
C GLY A 105 -14.12 35.69 8.52
N VAL A 106 -13.79 34.71 7.67
CA VAL A 106 -14.74 33.90 6.90
C VAL A 106 -14.86 32.54 7.56
N PHE A 107 -15.97 32.30 8.25
CA PHE A 107 -16.31 30.97 8.76
C PHE A 107 -16.70 30.08 7.58
N LEU A 108 -15.80 29.16 7.21
CA LEU A 108 -16.12 28.04 6.32
C LEU A 108 -16.55 26.87 7.21
N GLU A 109 -17.84 26.50 7.20
CA GLU A 109 -18.26 25.21 7.73
C GLU A 109 -17.58 24.09 6.95
N GLU A 110 -17.15 23.04 7.66
CA GLU A 110 -16.32 21.93 7.14
C GLU A 110 -16.92 21.27 5.88
N ASP A 111 -18.23 21.37 5.68
CA ASP A 111 -18.95 20.83 4.53
C ASP A 111 -18.73 21.63 3.22
N PHE A 112 -18.51 22.95 3.27
CA PHE A 112 -18.37 23.80 2.07
C PHE A 112 -16.99 23.74 1.40
N ILE A 113 -15.96 23.27 2.10
CA ILE A 113 -14.60 23.11 1.55
C ILE A 113 -14.54 21.92 0.58
N SER A 114 -15.38 20.91 0.80
CA SER A 114 -15.51 19.73 -0.06
C SER A 114 -16.05 20.07 -1.45
N ASP A 115 -16.96 21.04 -1.54
CA ASP A 115 -17.67 21.42 -2.77
C ASP A 115 -17.03 22.61 -3.52
N SER A 116 -16.33 23.51 -2.82
CA SER A 116 -15.74 24.70 -3.46
C SER A 116 -14.44 24.41 -4.23
N VAL A 117 -13.67 23.41 -3.82
CA VAL A 117 -12.43 22.99 -4.53
C VAL A 117 -12.75 22.28 -5.85
N THR A 118 -13.94 21.67 -5.98
CA THR A 118 -14.38 20.98 -7.19
C THR A 118 -15.03 21.92 -8.22
N HIS A 119 -15.52 23.09 -7.82
CA HIS A 119 -16.22 24.02 -8.71
C HIS A 119 -15.35 25.17 -9.29
N ASN A 120 -14.16 25.47 -8.73
CA ASN A 120 -13.37 26.65 -9.14
C ASN A 120 -12.27 26.39 -10.19
N LYS A 121 -12.44 25.37 -11.05
CA LYS A 121 -11.66 25.20 -12.28
C LYS A 121 -12.57 24.79 -13.43
N GLY A 122 -13.39 25.75 -13.86
CA GLY A 122 -13.98 25.82 -15.20
C GLY A 122 -13.28 26.88 -16.01
#